data_AF-A0A3L7SNY3-F1
#
_entry.id   AF-A0A3L7SNY3-F1
#
_cell.length_a   1.000
_cell.length_b   1.000
_cell.length_c   1.000
_cell.angle_alpha   90.00
_cell.angle_beta   90.00
_cell.angle_gamma   90.00
#
_symmetry.space_group_name_H-M   'P 1'
#
loop_
_entity.id
_entity.type
_entity.pdbx_description
1 polymer ?
#
loop_
_entity_poly.entity_id
_entity_poly.type
_entity_poly.pdbx_seq_one_letter_code
_entity_poly.pdbx_strand_id
1 'polypeptide(L)'
;MHFFQSCPICGRSLRIRVTLLGKKVFCRHCGGGFPARHGAAGVGATSHGASRSKPAAEPSLEERVDLLLARASLVLARSGVEGTAGCDGAFGSD
;
A
#
# COMPACT_ATOMS: atom_id res chain seq x y z
N MET A 1 2.16 37.98 7.12
CA MET A 1 3.23 36.98 6.82
C MET A 1 2.66 35.56 6.90
N HIS A 2 2.97 34.71 5.92
CA HIS A 2 2.53 33.31 5.83
C HIS A 2 3.69 32.45 5.32
N PHE A 3 3.70 31.17 5.66
CA PHE A 3 4.68 30.19 5.20
C PHE A 3 3.97 28.96 4.66
N PHE A 4 4.70 28.16 3.88
CA PHE A 4 4.18 26.92 3.33
C PHE A 4 4.73 25.73 4.13
N GLN A 5 3.86 24.80 4.51
CA GLN A 5 4.24 23.53 5.11
C GLN A 5 3.49 22.40 4.43
N SER A 6 4.18 21.32 4.08
CA SER A 6 3.57 20.08 3.59
C SER A 6 2.90 19.33 4.73
N CYS A 7 1.64 18.93 4.54
CA CYS A 7 0.92 18.10 5.49
C CYS A 7 1.60 16.72 5.62
N PRO A 8 1.98 16.25 6.82
CA PRO A 8 2.61 14.94 7.01
C PRO A 8 1.67 13.76 6.74
N ILE A 9 0.36 14.01 6.62
CA ILE A 9 -0.66 12.97 6.44
C ILE A 9 -0.97 12.72 4.96
N CYS A 10 -0.99 13.78 4.13
CA CYS A 10 -1.37 13.69 2.72
C CYS A 10 -0.32 14.25 1.76
N GLY A 11 0.78 14.81 2.26
CA GLY A 11 1.85 15.40 1.45
C GLY A 11 1.52 16.76 0.81
N ARG A 12 0.29 17.27 0.96
CA ARG A 12 -0.12 18.51 0.28
C ARG A 12 0.42 19.76 0.96
N SER A 13 0.88 20.73 0.16
CA SER A 13 1.32 22.05 0.62
C SER A 13 0.16 22.89 1.15
N LEU A 14 0.28 23.33 2.40
CA LEU A 14 -0.69 24.18 3.09
C LEU A 14 -0.07 25.55 3.37
N ARG A 15 -0.85 26.60 3.11
CA ARG A 15 -0.48 27.99 3.41
C ARG A 15 -0.89 28.32 4.85
N ILE A 16 0.08 28.37 5.76
CA ILE A 16 -0.14 28.59 7.19
C ILE A 16 0.29 30.01 7.56
N ARG A 17 -0.50 30.69 8.41
CA ARG A 17 -0.14 32.03 8.91
C ARG A 17 1.02 31.90 9.89
N VAL A 18 2.00 32.81 9.83
CA VAL A 18 3.15 32.81 10.76
C VAL A 18 2.70 32.95 12.23
N THR A 19 1.54 33.58 12.48
CA THR A 19 0.93 33.70 13.82
C THR A 19 0.48 32.37 14.42
N LEU A 20 0.42 31.30 13.63
CA LEU A 20 0.05 29.97 14.07
C LEU A 20 1.27 29.07 14.31
N LEU A 21 2.51 29.58 14.21
CA LEU A 21 3.70 28.82 14.58
C LEU A 21 3.58 28.26 16.01
N GLY A 22 3.88 26.98 16.17
CA GLY A 22 3.75 26.26 17.44
C GLY A 22 2.31 25.88 17.81
N LYS A 23 1.29 26.33 17.07
CA LYS A 23 -0.11 25.94 17.29
C LYS A 23 -0.48 24.71 16.45
N LYS A 24 -1.47 23.96 16.92
CA LYS A 24 -2.06 22.84 16.18
C LYS A 24 -2.94 23.39 15.07
N VAL A 25 -2.65 23.00 13.83
CA VAL A 25 -3.42 23.36 12.64
C VAL A 25 -3.98 22.11 12.00
N PHE A 26 -5.09 22.25 11.27
CA PHE A 26 -5.77 21.13 10.62
C PHE A 26 -5.69 21.25 9.10
N CYS A 27 -5.41 20.14 8.44
CA CYS A 27 -5.44 20.07 6.98
C CYS A 27 -6.89 20.12 6.47
N ARG A 28 -7.21 21.03 5.54
CA ARG A 28 -8.53 21.10 4.92
C ARG A 28 -8.84 19.93 3.97
N HIS A 29 -7.83 19.14 3.59
CA HIS A 29 -8.00 18.01 2.67
C HIS A 29 -8.21 16.67 3.38
N CYS A 30 -7.47 16.40 4.46
CA CYS A 30 -7.55 15.11 5.17
C CYS A 30 -8.03 15.24 6.63
N GLY A 31 -8.23 16.46 7.15
CA GLY A 31 -8.58 16.68 8.55
C GLY A 31 -7.44 16.40 9.55
N GLY A 32 -6.26 15.99 9.07
CA GLY A 32 -5.11 15.70 9.93
C GLY A 32 -4.62 16.92 10.70
N GLY A 33 -4.54 16.81 12.03
CA GLY A 33 -4.06 17.86 12.93
C GLY A 33 -2.57 17.73 13.23
N PHE A 34 -1.77 18.74 12.91
CA PHE A 34 -0.32 18.72 13.10
C PHE A 34 0.19 20.08 13.62
N PRO A 35 1.33 20.13 14.32
CA PRO A 35 1.91 21.39 14.78
C PRO A 35 2.50 22.17 13.61
N ALA A 36 2.14 23.45 13.53
CA ALA A 36 2.70 24.38 12.55
C ALA A 36 4.15 24.73 12.93
N ARG A 37 5.11 24.04 12.31
CA ARG A 37 6.55 24.28 12.47
C ARG A 37 7.13 24.91 11.21
N HIS A 38 7.94 25.95 11.38
CA HIS A 38 8.75 26.54 10.32
C HIS A 38 10.14 25.90 10.36
N GLY A 39 10.38 24.97 9.45
CA GLY A 39 11.62 24.23 9.34
C GLY A 39 11.53 23.38 8.08
N ALA A 40 12.53 23.54 7.23
CA ALA A 40 12.66 23.06 5.85
C ALA A 40 11.76 21.88 5.48
N ALA A 41 11.09 22.07 4.33
CA ALA A 41 10.55 21.07 3.42
C ALA A 41 10.77 19.62 3.84
N GLY A 42 9.67 18.88 3.98
CA GLY A 42 9.65 17.50 4.39
C GLY A 42 10.70 16.63 3.69
N VAL A 43 11.47 15.94 4.51
CA VAL A 43 11.73 14.53 4.25
C VAL A 43 10.36 13.85 4.14
N GLY A 44 9.94 13.63 2.90
CA GLY A 44 8.61 13.18 2.55
C GLY A 44 8.26 11.89 3.29
N ALA A 45 7.19 11.93 4.07
CA ALA A 45 6.44 10.76 4.43
C ALA A 45 5.78 10.22 3.16
N THR A 46 6.50 9.36 2.43
CA THR A 46 5.90 8.41 1.51
C THR A 46 5.23 7.33 2.36
N SER A 47 3.92 7.45 2.58
CA SER A 47 3.09 6.25 2.64
C SER A 47 2.57 6.09 1.21
N HIS A 48 2.85 5.01 0.50
CA HIS A 48 2.33 3.68 0.79
C HIS A 48 3.38 2.61 0.49
N GLY A 49 3.64 1.75 1.47
CA GLY A 49 4.43 0.54 1.29
C GLY A 49 4.72 -0.06 2.65
N ALA A 50 4.08 -1.18 2.93
CA ALA A 50 4.24 -1.93 4.17
C ALA A 50 5.70 -2.01 4.59
N SER A 51 5.96 -1.71 5.87
CA SER A 51 7.17 -2.15 6.53
C SER A 51 7.19 -3.69 6.50
N ARG A 52 7.85 -4.21 5.47
CA ARG A 52 8.55 -5.48 5.53
C ARG A 52 9.95 -5.14 5.11
N SER A 53 10.85 -5.19 6.08
CA SER A 53 12.29 -5.16 5.90
C SER A 53 12.65 -5.94 4.63
N LYS A 54 13.26 -5.28 3.66
CA LYS A 54 13.86 -5.95 2.51
C LYS A 54 15.10 -6.69 3.04
N PRO A 55 15.14 -8.04 3.09
CA PRO A 55 16.42 -8.70 3.23
C PRO A 55 17.26 -8.38 1.99
N ALA A 56 18.57 -8.29 2.19
CA ALA A 56 19.54 -8.09 1.14
C ALA A 56 19.41 -9.18 0.05
N ALA A 57 19.66 -8.77 -1.20
CA ALA A 57 19.44 -9.48 -2.47
C ALA A 57 17.99 -9.42 -3.01
N GLU A 58 17.75 -8.48 -3.94
CA GLU A 58 16.67 -8.67 -4.90
C GLU A 58 17.05 -9.90 -5.76
N PRO A 59 16.20 -10.93 -5.87
CA PRO A 59 16.52 -12.08 -6.71
C PRO A 59 16.71 -11.64 -8.16
N SER A 60 17.59 -12.32 -8.90
CA SER A 60 17.71 -12.13 -10.35
C SER A 60 16.33 -12.27 -11.00
N LEU A 61 16.14 -11.68 -12.19
CA LEU A 61 14.91 -11.83 -12.94
C LEU A 61 14.56 -13.31 -13.15
N GLU A 62 15.57 -14.15 -13.39
CA GLU A 62 15.43 -15.61 -13.54
C GLU A 62 14.88 -16.25 -12.26
N GLU A 63 15.51 -15.98 -11.12
CA GLU A 63 15.12 -16.52 -9.82
C GLU A 63 13.72 -16.04 -9.39
N ARG A 64 13.35 -14.82 -9.77
CA ARG A 64 11.98 -14.30 -9.57
C ARG A 64 10.97 -15.02 -10.46
N VAL A 65 11.32 -15.36 -11.70
CA VAL A 65 10.47 -16.13 -12.61
C VAL A 65 10.27 -17.56 -12.09
N ASP A 66 11.35 -18.22 -11.66
CA ASP A 66 11.28 -19.57 -11.07
C ASP A 66 10.38 -19.60 -9.83
N LEU A 67 10.54 -18.61 -8.93
CA LEU A 67 9.69 -18.48 -7.74
C LEU A 67 8.20 -18.30 -8.11
N LEU A 68 7.91 -17.50 -9.15
CA LEU A 68 6.53 -17.27 -9.59
C LEU A 68 5.93 -18.54 -10.20
N LEU A 69 6.70 -19.26 -11.01
CA LEU A 69 6.23 -20.48 -11.67
C LEU A 69 5.97 -21.61 -10.63
N ALA A 70 6.84 -21.74 -9.63
CA ALA A 70 6.64 -22.68 -8.52
C ALA A 70 5.39 -22.36 -7.68
N ARG A 71 5.05 -21.08 -7.49
CA ARG A 71 3.81 -20.69 -6.80
C ARG A 71 2.57 -20.99 -7.64
N ALA A 72 2.63 -20.73 -8.95
CA ALA A 72 1.51 -20.99 -9.86
C ALA A 72 1.16 -22.48 -9.92
N SER A 73 2.17 -23.36 -9.96
CA SER A 73 1.93 -24.81 -9.99
C SER A 73 1.23 -25.32 -8.73
N LEU A 74 1.58 -24.81 -7.55
CA LEU A 74 0.91 -25.15 -6.29
C LEU A 74 -0.56 -24.71 -6.28
N VAL A 75 -0.87 -23.53 -6.84
CA VAL A 75 -2.26 -23.05 -6.94
C VAL A 75 -3.04 -23.95 -7.89
N LEU A 76 -2.50 -24.25 -9.07
CA LEU A 76 -3.15 -25.11 -10.05
C LEU A 76 -3.37 -26.54 -9.52
N ALA A 77 -2.39 -27.10 -8.79
CA ALA A 77 -2.53 -28.42 -8.17
C ALA A 77 -3.65 -28.45 -7.11
N ARG A 78 -3.81 -27.37 -6.33
CA ARG A 78 -4.92 -27.23 -5.36
C ARG A 78 -6.26 -27.03 -6.06
N SER A 79 -6.29 -26.30 -7.17
CA SER A 79 -7.51 -26.05 -7.94
C SER A 79 -7.98 -27.26 -8.75
N GLY A 80 -7.10 -28.23 -9.02
CA GLY A 80 -7.45 -29.47 -9.71
C GLY A 80 -8.25 -30.48 -8.87
N VAL A 81 -8.51 -30.21 -7.59
CA VAL A 81 -9.21 -31.15 -6.69
C VAL A 81 -10.70 -30.79 -6.44
N GLU A 82 -11.20 -29.67 -6.96
CA GLU A 82 -12.60 -29.23 -6.76
C GLU A 82 -13.51 -29.47 -7.99
N GLY A 83 -13.07 -30.29 -8.96
CA GLY A 83 -13.69 -30.34 -10.28
C GLY A 83 -14.73 -31.43 -10.56
N THR A 84 -14.61 -32.65 -10.03
CA THR A 84 -15.55 -33.76 -10.36
C THR A 84 -15.58 -34.84 -9.27
N ALA A 85 -16.16 -34.52 -8.11
CA ALA A 85 -16.69 -35.52 -7.19
C ALA A 85 -18.13 -35.11 -6.85
N GLY A 86 -19.09 -35.53 -7.69
CA GLY A 86 -20.49 -35.16 -7.53
C GLY A 86 -21.42 -35.83 -8.54
N CYS A 87 -21.98 -36.96 -8.11
CA CYS A 87 -23.17 -37.68 -8.59
C CYS A 87 -23.25 -38.14 -10.06
N ASP A 88 -22.77 -39.36 -10.29
CA ASP A 88 -23.36 -40.34 -11.22
C ASP A 88 -24.84 -40.58 -10.86
N GLY A 89 -25.72 -39.76 -11.44
CA GLY A 89 -27.18 -39.94 -11.40
C GLY A 89 -27.65 -40.54 -12.72
N ALA A 90 -27.80 -41.86 -12.76
CA ALA A 90 -28.50 -42.56 -13.81
C ALA A 90 -29.95 -42.07 -13.92
N PHE A 91 -30.36 -41.55 -15.08
CA PHE A 91 -31.75 -41.59 -15.52
C PHE A 91 -31.79 -41.56 -17.05
N GLY A 92 -32.41 -42.59 -17.64
CA GLY A 92 -32.57 -42.75 -19.07
C GLY A 92 -33.83 -42.08 -19.65
N SER A 93 -34.09 -42.47 -20.91
CA SER A 93 -35.27 -42.24 -21.76
C SER A 93 -35.24 -40.96 -22.62
N ASP A 94 -35.03 -41.11 -23.92
CA ASP A 94 -36.08 -41.37 -24.92
C ASP A 94 -35.46 -42.07 -26.16
#